data_AF-A0A930RWU6-F1
#
_entry.id   AF-A0A930RWU6-F1
#
_cell.length_a   1.000
_cell.length_b   1.000
_cell.length_c   1.000
_cell.angle_alpha   90.00
_cell.angle_beta   90.00
_cell.angle_gamma   90.00
#
_symmetry.space_group_name_H-M   'P 1'
#
loop_
_entity.id
_entity.type
_entity.pdbx_description
1 polymer ?
#
loop_
_entity_poly.entity_id
_entity_poly.type
_entity_poly.pdbx_seq_one_letter_code
_entity_poly.pdbx_strand_id
1 'polypeptide(L)' 'MFGFFKKNQVEKEVPVFALAGGEIVPITQVNDPVFAGKMMGDGFAVIPASGVITSPVKGEVVNVFPT' A
#
# COMPACT_ATOMS: atom_id res chain seq x y z
N MET A 1 -42.84 8.50 4.81
CA MET A 1 -42.65 8.54 3.34
C MET A 1 -41.41 9.38 3.07
N PHE A 2 -40.65 9.16 1.99
CA PHE A 2 -39.33 9.76 1.66
C PHE A 2 -38.08 9.00 2.13
N GLY A 3 -37.97 7.75 1.67
CA GLY A 3 -36.70 7.03 1.56
C GLY A 3 -36.44 6.67 0.10
N PHE A 4 -35.99 7.61 -0.72
CA PHE A 4 -35.52 7.34 -2.08
C PHE A 4 -34.34 8.29 -2.38
N PHE A 5 -33.29 7.75 -2.98
CA PHE A 5 -31.95 8.35 -3.22
C PHE A 5 -30.85 8.04 -2.19
N LYS A 6 -30.70 6.76 -1.81
CA LYS A 6 -29.37 6.26 -1.38
C LYS A 6 -28.52 6.06 -2.64
N LYS A 7 -27.64 7.00 -2.94
CA LYS A 7 -26.64 6.87 -4.01
C LYS A 7 -25.72 5.71 -3.60
N ASN A 8 -25.73 4.61 -4.36
CA ASN A 8 -24.77 3.53 -4.18
C ASN A 8 -23.38 4.12 -4.49
N GLN A 9 -22.62 4.46 -3.44
CA GLN A 9 -21.21 4.74 -3.57
C GLN A 9 -20.55 3.41 -3.91
N VAL A 10 -20.32 3.17 -5.20
CA VAL A 10 -19.44 2.10 -5.65
C VAL A 10 -18.06 2.46 -5.10
N GLU A 11 -17.56 1.69 -4.14
CA GLU A 11 -16.19 1.80 -3.67
C GLU A 11 -15.30 1.61 -4.90
N LYS A 12 -14.63 2.71 -5.29
CA LYS A 12 -13.78 2.69 -6.47
C LYS A 12 -12.51 1.95 -6.09
N GLU A 13 -12.41 0.70 -6.51
CA GLU A 13 -11.17 -0.08 -6.36
C GLU A 13 -10.02 0.67 -7.04
N VAL A 14 -8.97 0.95 -6.26
CA VAL A 14 -7.74 1.56 -6.77
C VAL A 14 -6.70 0.45 -6.89
N PRO A 15 -6.29 0.05 -8.10
CA PRO A 15 -5.28 -0.98 -8.26
C PRO A 15 -3.93 -0.48 -7.73
N VAL A 16 -3.27 -1.33 -6.94
CA VAL A 16 -1.90 -1.12 -6.46
C VAL A 16 -1.00 -2.13 -7.19
N PHE A 17 -0.05 -1.62 -7.96
CA PHE A 17 0.90 -2.43 -8.72
C PHE A 17 2.12 -2.79 -7.87
N ALA A 18 2.88 -3.81 -8.30
CA ALA A 18 4.11 -4.18 -7.62
C ALA A 18 5.14 -3.04 -7.67
N LEU A 19 5.66 -2.65 -6.50
CA LEU A 19 6.68 -1.60 -6.37
C LEU A 19 8.10 -2.08 -6.68
N ALA A 20 8.34 -3.39 -6.58
CA ALA A 20 9.60 -4.04 -6.90
C ALA A 20 9.34 -5.48 -7.33
N GLY A 21 10.20 -6.03 -8.18
CA GLY A 21 10.23 -7.48 -8.42
C GLY A 21 10.85 -8.20 -7.22
N GLY A 22 10.30 -9.34 -6.82
CA GLY A 22 10.77 -10.10 -5.66
C GLY A 22 9.66 -10.91 -4.99
N GLU A 23 9.88 -11.22 -3.71
CA GLU A 23 8.95 -12.00 -2.89
C GLU A 23 8.09 -11.08 -2.02
N ILE A 24 6.77 -11.27 -2.04
CA ILE A 24 5.86 -10.60 -1.11
C ILE A 24 5.81 -11.40 0.19
N VAL A 25 5.99 -10.70 1.32
CA VAL A 25 5.86 -11.28 2.65
C VAL A 25 4.80 -10.51 3.46
N PRO A 26 4.10 -11.19 4.40
CA PRO A 26 3.20 -10.52 5.33
C PRO A 26 3.93 -9.42 6.10
N ILE A 27 3.27 -8.28 6.33
CA ILE A 27 3.86 -7.16 7.08
C ILE A 27 4.31 -7.57 8.49
N THR A 28 3.67 -8.59 9.08
CA THR A 28 3.98 -9.15 10.39
C THR A 28 5.32 -9.90 10.44
N GLN A 29 5.94 -10.22 9.30
CA GLN A 29 7.25 -10.88 9.24
C GLN A 29 8.42 -9.87 9.16
N VAL A 30 8.13 -8.57 9.08
CA VAL A 30 9.17 -7.54 9.06
C VAL A 30 9.86 -7.48 10.43
N ASN A 31 11.19 -7.48 10.46
CA ASN A 31 11.98 -7.41 11.71
C ASN A 31 12.06 -5.99 12.28
N ASP A 32 10.93 -5.30 12.36
CA ASP A 32 10.79 -3.99 12.96
C ASP A 32 9.38 -3.88 13.57
N PRO A 33 9.26 -3.62 14.89
CA PRO A 33 7.98 -3.63 15.59
C PRO A 33 7.00 -2.57 15.08
N VAL A 34 7.48 -1.45 14.54
CA VAL A 34 6.63 -0.37 14.01
C VAL A 34 5.85 -0.87 12.79
N PHE A 35 6.52 -1.61 11.90
CA PHE A 35 5.91 -2.21 10.72
C PHE A 35 5.14 -3.49 11.06
N ALA A 36 5.76 -4.44 11.78
CA ALA A 36 5.12 -5.72 12.13
C ALA A 36 3.87 -5.56 13.00
N GLY A 37 3.86 -4.53 13.85
CA GLY A 37 2.70 -4.14 14.66
C GLY A 37 1.64 -3.33 13.91
N LYS A 38 1.81 -3.09 12.61
CA LYS A 38 0.91 -2.28 11.77
C LYS A 38 0.66 -0.86 12.31
N MET A 39 1.61 -0.29 13.05
CA MET A 39 1.42 0.99 13.75
C MET A 39 1.31 2.16 12.77
N MET A 40 1.99 2.08 11.62
CA MET A 40 1.92 3.09 10.55
C MET A 40 0.82 2.82 9.51
N GLY A 41 0.10 1.71 9.64
CA GLY A 41 -0.90 1.25 8.68
C GLY A 41 -0.77 -0.23 8.34
N ASP A 42 -1.83 -0.78 7.75
CA ASP A 42 -1.82 -2.15 7.23
C ASP A 42 -1.18 -2.22 5.83
N GLY A 43 -0.70 -3.40 5.44
CA GLY A 43 -0.09 -3.61 4.14
C GLY A 43 0.71 -4.92 4.06
N PHE A 44 1.77 -4.88 3.26
CA PHE A 44 2.68 -5.99 3.01
C PHE A 44 4.11 -5.46 2.84
N ALA A 45 5.09 -6.35 2.90
CA ALA A 45 6.47 -6.03 2.56
C ALA A 45 6.93 -6.84 1.33
N VAL A 46 7.96 -6.35 0.66
CA VAL A 46 8.57 -7.02 -0.49
C VAL A 46 10.05 -7.20 -0.20
N ILE A 47 10.58 -8.42 -0.36
CA ILE A 47 12.02 -8.70 -0.42
C ILE A 47 12.43 -8.53 -1.88
N PRO A 48 13.07 -7.41 -2.26
CA PRO A 48 13.29 -7.10 -3.66
C PRO A 48 14.45 -7.94 -4.23
N ALA A 49 14.27 -8.45 -5.45
CA ALA A 49 15.29 -9.20 -6.17
C ALA A 49 16.38 -8.29 -6.79
N SER A 50 16.12 -6.98 -6.88
CA SER A 50 17.07 -5.98 -7.37
C SER A 50 16.81 -4.63 -6.70
N GLY A 51 17.73 -3.67 -6.84
CA GLY A 51 17.58 -2.32 -6.28
C GLY A 51 16.61 -1.39 -7.04
N VAL A 52 15.85 -1.90 -8.02
CA VAL A 52 14.92 -1.10 -8.82
C VAL A 52 13.57 -1.00 -8.09
N ILE A 53 13.19 0.22 -7.72
CA ILE A 53 11.89 0.55 -7.11
C ILE A 53 11.10 1.44 -8.06
N THR A 54 9.84 1.09 -8.31
CA THR A 54 8.91 1.81 -9.21
C THR A 54 7.65 2.25 -8.50
N SER A 55 6.93 3.24 -9.06
CA SER A 55 5.68 3.71 -8.46
C SER A 55 4.59 2.63 -8.51
N PRO A 56 3.94 2.29 -7.38
CA PRO A 56 2.85 1.32 -7.35
C PRO A 56 1.50 1.92 -7.77
N VAL A 57 1.41 3.25 -7.91
CA VAL A 57 0.18 3.99 -8.24
C VAL A 57 0.45 5.20 -9.13
N LYS A 58 -0.61 5.75 -9.73
CA LYS A 58 -0.58 7.09 -10.31
C LYS A 58 -0.84 8.12 -9.21
N GLY A 59 0.12 8.99 -8.94
CA GLY A 59 0.03 10.00 -7.89
C GLY A 59 1.17 11.01 -7.92
N GLU A 60 1.34 11.72 -6.82
CA GLU A 60 2.40 12.71 -6.59
C GLU A 60 3.29 12.25 -5.43
N VAL A 61 4.59 12.49 -5.53
CA VAL A 61 5.54 12.20 -4.45
C VAL A 61 5.46 13.31 -3.41
N VAL A 62 5.01 12.97 -2.21
CA VAL A 62 4.80 13.95 -1.12
C VAL A 62 6.03 14.14 -0.23
N ASN A 63 6.91 13.14 -0.15
CA ASN A 63 8.09 13.19 0.72
C ASN A 63 9.18 12.22 0.21
N VAL A 64 10.45 12.58 0.40
CA VAL A 64 11.62 11.73 0.13
C VAL A 64 12.56 11.87 1.32
N PHE A 65 12.92 10.75 1.95
CA PHE A 65 13.81 10.77 3.10
C PHE A 65 15.25 11.09 2.65
N PRO A 66 16.02 11.84 3.45
CA PRO A 66 17.46 11.95 3.28
C PRO A 66 18.13 10.57 3.39
N THR A 67 19.22 10.39 2.66
CA THR A 67 20.09 9.20 2.70
C THR A 67 21.19 9.33 3.73
#